data_AF-A0A7C7CV96-F1
#
_entry.id   AF-A0A7C7CV96-F1
#
_cell.length_a   1.000
_cell.length_b   1.000
_cell.length_c   1.000
_cell.angle_alpha   90.00
_cell.angle_beta   90.00
_cell.angle_gamma   90.00
#
_symmetry.space_group_name_H-M   'P 1'
#
loop_
_entity.id
_entity.type
_entity.pdbx_description
1 polymer ?
#
loop_
_entity_poly.entity_id
_entity_poly.type
_entity_poly.pdbx_seq_one_letter_code
_entity_poly.pdbx_strand_id
1 'polypeptide(L)'
;MIKIIGVLCSLGILIFFLIFNTPVTRLGSGFLIGSGSYVFTYHDLVKEADSIKVVFPNEDDISATLLYKDANHNLAVLQLINAPKVKPNQF
;
A
#
# COMPACT_ATOMS: atom_id res chain seq x y z
N MET A 1 -40.66 -21.85 -1.77
CA MET A 1 -40.27 -20.42 -1.87
C MET A 1 -39.40 -19.96 -0.71
N ILE A 2 -39.79 -20.17 0.55
CA ILE A 2 -39.01 -19.76 1.76
C ILE A 2 -37.56 -20.28 1.76
N LYS A 3 -37.32 -21.55 1.38
CA LYS A 3 -35.96 -22.12 1.32
C LYS A 3 -35.04 -21.40 0.32
N ILE A 4 -35.57 -21.01 -0.84
CA ILE A 4 -34.82 -20.30 -1.89
C ILE A 4 -34.46 -18.89 -1.41
N ILE A 5 -35.41 -18.22 -0.77
CA ILE A 5 -35.21 -16.88 -0.19
C ILE A 5 -34.15 -16.92 0.92
N GLY A 6 -34.22 -17.90 1.82
CA GLY A 6 -33.23 -18.08 2.89
C GLY A 6 -31.81 -18.30 2.36
N VAL A 7 -31.66 -19.13 1.32
CA VAL A 7 -30.37 -19.36 0.65
C VAL A 7 -29.85 -18.06 0.02
N LEU A 8 -30.70 -17.31 -0.69
CA LEU A 8 -30.31 -16.05 -1.32
C LEU A 8 -29.88 -15.00 -0.29
N CYS A 9 -30.59 -14.91 0.85
CA CYS A 9 -30.21 -14.05 1.96
C CYS A 9 -28.87 -14.47 2.57
N SER A 10 -28.66 -15.76 2.84
CA SER A 10 -27.38 -16.25 3.37
C SER A 10 -26.22 -15.99 2.41
N LEU A 11 -26.43 -16.13 1.10
CA LEU A 11 -25.42 -15.87 0.10
C LEU A 11 -25.09 -14.38 0.01
N GLY A 12 -26.11 -13.51 0.08
CA GLY A 12 -25.92 -12.07 0.14
C GLY A 12 -25.14 -11.62 1.38
N ILE A 13 -25.44 -12.20 2.55
CA ILE A 13 -24.70 -11.96 3.79
C ILE A 13 -23.24 -12.41 3.64
N LEU A 14 -23.01 -13.61 3.08
CA LEU A 14 -21.65 -14.11 2.85
C LEU A 14 -20.87 -13.18 1.91
N ILE A 15 -21.46 -12.76 0.79
CA ILE A 15 -20.83 -11.83 -0.17
C ILE A 15 -20.52 -10.50 0.50
N PHE A 16 -21.44 -9.97 1.31
CA PHE A 16 -21.20 -8.76 2.10
C PHE A 16 -19.97 -8.92 2.98
N PHE A 17 -19.89 -10.00 3.78
CA PHE A 17 -18.72 -10.25 4.61
C PHE A 17 -17.43 -10.35 3.80
N LEU A 18 -17.44 -11.04 2.65
CA LEU A 18 -16.26 -11.16 1.80
C LEU A 18 -15.78 -9.80 1.26
N ILE A 19 -16.69 -8.96 0.76
CA ILE A 19 -16.33 -7.64 0.20
C ILE A 19 -15.67 -6.75 1.25
N PHE A 20 -16.22 -6.72 2.47
CA PHE A 20 -15.70 -5.84 3.52
C PHE A 20 -14.48 -6.39 4.27
N ASN A 21 -14.18 -7.69 4.18
CA ASN A 21 -13.04 -8.30 4.87
C ASN A 21 -11.85 -8.64 3.95
N THR A 22 -11.95 -8.40 2.65
CA THR A 22 -10.82 -8.63 1.74
C THR A 22 -9.88 -7.41 1.77
N PRO A 23 -8.62 -7.55 2.23
CA PRO A 23 -7.67 -6.44 2.19
C PRO A 23 -7.38 -6.04 0.74
N VAL A 24 -7.36 -4.74 0.48
CA VAL A 24 -7.05 -4.17 -0.83
C VAL A 24 -5.62 -3.65 -0.81
N THR A 25 -4.78 -4.18 -1.69
CA THR A 25 -3.40 -3.68 -1.89
C THR A 25 -3.40 -2.67 -3.04
N ARG A 26 -2.96 -1.43 -2.76
CA ARG A 26 -2.66 -0.46 -3.81
C ARG A 26 -1.20 -0.58 -4.22
N LEU A 27 -0.96 -0.58 -5.53
CA LEU A 27 0.38 -0.64 -6.11
C LEU A 27 0.71 0.68 -6.80
N GLY A 28 1.98 1.06 -6.74
CA GLY A 28 2.52 2.24 -7.39
C GLY A 28 4.04 2.24 -7.35
N SER A 29 4.62 3.39 -7.67
CA SER A 29 6.07 3.53 -7.79
C SER A 29 6.58 4.73 -7.00
N GLY A 30 7.89 4.76 -6.80
CA GLY A 30 8.60 5.84 -6.15
C GLY A 30 10.09 5.72 -6.43
N PHE A 31 10.86 6.69 -5.94
CA PHE A 31 12.30 6.71 -6.08
C PHE A 31 12.97 7.02 -4.75
N LEU A 32 14.15 6.42 -4.53
CA LEU A 32 14.98 6.70 -3.37
C LEU A 32 15.49 8.15 -3.44
N ILE A 33 15.47 8.83 -2.30
CA ILE A 33 16.03 10.17 -2.15
C ILE A 33 16.92 10.27 -0.91
N GLY A 34 17.76 11.29 -0.88
CA GLY A 34 18.76 11.47 0.17
C GLY A 34 19.82 10.36 0.14
N SER A 35 20.25 9.90 1.31
CA SER A 35 21.23 8.81 1.46
C SER A 35 20.65 7.40 1.22
N GLY A 36 19.49 7.29 0.56
CA GLY A 36 18.80 6.01 0.33
C GLY A 36 17.91 5.55 1.49
N SER A 37 17.63 6.42 2.46
CA SER A 37 16.77 6.11 3.62
C SER A 37 15.31 6.56 3.44
N TYR A 38 15.02 7.28 2.36
CA TYR A 38 13.71 7.87 2.09
C TYR A 38 13.24 7.55 0.68
N VAL A 39 11.92 7.45 0.50
CA VAL A 39 11.28 7.23 -0.79
C VAL A 39 10.32 8.36 -1.09
N PHE A 40 10.44 8.96 -2.25
CA PHE A 40 9.45 9.90 -2.77
C PHE A 40 8.37 9.15 -3.57
N THR A 41 7.10 9.50 -3.35
CA THR A 41 5.96 8.92 -4.06
C THR A 41 4.74 9.87 -4.02
N TYR A 42 3.58 9.37 -4.44
CA TYR A 42 2.32 10.13 -4.47
C TYR A 42 1.54 10.03 -3.15
N HIS A 43 0.92 11.13 -2.73
CA HIS A 43 0.06 11.14 -1.54
C HIS A 43 -1.15 10.22 -1.70
N ASP A 44 -1.85 10.29 -2.82
CA ASP A 44 -3.06 9.52 -3.11
C ASP A 44 -2.81 8.00 -3.14
N LEU A 45 -1.57 7.60 -3.41
CA LEU A 45 -1.17 6.20 -3.34
C LEU A 45 -1.17 5.68 -1.90
N VAL A 46 -0.73 6.50 -0.95
CA VAL A 46 -0.40 6.06 0.42
C VAL A 46 -1.38 6.55 1.50
N LYS A 47 -2.30 7.47 1.17
CA LYS A 47 -3.16 8.18 2.16
C LYS A 47 -4.10 7.30 3.00
N GLU A 48 -4.45 6.11 2.53
CA GLU A 48 -5.36 5.16 3.17
C GLU A 48 -4.66 3.84 3.50
N ALA A 49 -3.34 3.78 3.39
CA ALA A 49 -2.59 2.56 3.61
C ALA A 49 -2.42 2.30 5.12
N ASP A 50 -2.94 1.18 5.61
CA ASP A 50 -2.68 0.69 6.97
C ASP A 50 -1.21 0.29 7.17
N SER A 51 -0.58 -0.18 6.09
CA SER A 51 0.84 -0.51 6.05
C SER A 51 1.42 -0.20 4.68
N ILE A 52 2.69 0.19 4.65
CA ILE A 52 3.40 0.53 3.42
C ILE A 52 4.65 -0.34 3.33
N LYS A 53 4.79 -1.02 2.19
CA LYS A 53 5.95 -1.83 1.85
C LYS A 53 6.54 -1.33 0.54
N VAL A 54 7.85 -1.09 0.55
CA VAL A 54 8.63 -0.71 -0.64
C VAL A 54 9.37 -1.96 -1.11
N VAL A 55 9.11 -2.34 -2.36
CA VAL A 55 9.73 -3.50 -3.00
C VAL A 55 10.82 -3.02 -3.93
N PHE A 56 12.05 -3.50 -3.71
CA PHE A 56 13.20 -3.18 -4.55
C PHE A 56 13.42 -4.25 -5.63
N PRO A 57 14.09 -3.91 -6.76
CA PRO A 57 14.33 -4.87 -7.85
C PRO A 57 15.18 -6.10 -7.48
N ASN A 58 15.93 -6.01 -6.38
CA ASN A 58 16.68 -7.13 -5.81
C ASN A 58 15.85 -8.00 -4.86
N GLU A 59 14.52 -7.87 -4.89
CA GLU A 59 13.56 -8.57 -4.04
C GLU A 59 13.66 -8.21 -2.55
N ASP A 60 14.36 -7.13 -2.18
CA ASP A 60 14.29 -6.60 -0.82
C ASP A 60 12.93 -5.91 -0.60
N ASP A 61 12.15 -6.45 0.35
CA ASP A 61 10.92 -5.85 0.84
C ASP A 61 11.18 -5.08 2.12
N ILE A 62 10.98 -3.76 2.11
CA ILE A 62 11.23 -2.90 3.26
C ILE A 62 9.96 -2.17 3.67
N SER A 63 9.55 -2.37 4.92
CA SER A 63 8.46 -1.60 5.51
C SER A 63 8.85 -0.12 5.61
N ALA A 64 7.88 0.74 5.35
CA ALA A 64 8.06 2.18 5.38
C ALA A 64 6.95 2.88 6.17
N THR A 65 7.27 4.07 6.66
CA THR A 65 6.32 4.95 7.36
C THR A 65 6.18 6.24 6.60
N LEU A 66 4.98 6.84 6.62
CA LEU A 66 4.77 8.15 6.01
C LEU A 66 5.43 9.23 6.86
N LEU A 67 6.46 9.88 6.34
CA LEU A 67 7.21 10.94 7.02
C LEU A 67 6.62 12.32 6.73
N TYR A 68 6.30 12.58 5.46
CA TYR A 68 5.77 13.86 5.00
C TYR A 68 4.71 13.65 3.92
N LYS A 69 3.73 14.54 3.87
CA LYS A 69 2.72 14.58 2.80
C LYS A 69 2.36 16.00 2.41
N ASP A 70 2.04 16.17 1.14
CA ASP A 70 1.43 17.36 0.57
C ASP A 70 0.24 16.94 -0.29
N ALA A 71 -0.96 17.12 0.24
CA ALA A 71 -2.20 16.74 -0.44
C ALA A 71 -2.53 17.66 -1.63
N ASN A 72 -2.07 18.92 -1.62
CA ASN A 72 -2.37 19.88 -2.68
C ASN A 72 -1.60 19.55 -3.96
N HIS A 73 -0.39 19.02 -3.81
CA HIS A 73 0.49 18.66 -4.92
C HIS A 73 0.61 17.15 -5.13
N ASN A 74 -0.16 16.34 -4.38
CA ASN A 74 -0.15 14.88 -4.41
C ASN A 74 1.24 14.27 -4.14
N LEU A 75 1.98 14.77 -3.14
CA LEU A 75 3.34 14.30 -2.83
C LEU A 75 3.41 13.62 -1.46
N ALA A 76 4.25 12.60 -1.36
CA ALA A 76 4.57 11.93 -0.10
C ALA A 76 6.04 11.55 -0.03
N VAL A 77 6.60 11.64 1.17
CA VAL A 77 7.92 11.09 1.51
C VAL A 77 7.73 9.99 2.55
N LEU A 78 8.27 8.83 2.25
CA LEU A 78 8.29 7.67 3.13
C LEU A 78 9.68 7.53 3.75
N GLN A 79 9.74 7.10 5.00
CA GLN A 79 10.96 6.70 5.67
C GLN A 79 11.03 5.18 5.74
N LEU A 80 12.13 4.60 5.25
CA LEU A 80 12.40 3.18 5.34
C LEU A 80 12.84 2.81 6.76
N ILE A 81 12.34 1.69 7.28
CA ILE A 81 12.74 1.20 8.62
C ILE A 81 14.18 0.67 8.61
N ASN A 82 14.64 0.15 7.47
CA ASN A 82 15.99 -0.36 7.26
C ASN A 82 16.59 0.20 5.97
N ALA A 83 17.93 0.25 5.89
CA ALA A 83 18.61 0.65 4.66
C ALA A 83 18.45 -0.43 3.57
N PRO A 84 18.14 -0.05 2.32
CA PRO A 84 18.11 -0.97 1.19
C PRO A 84 19.52 -1.43 0.84
N LYS A 85 19.67 -2.67 0.36
CA LYS A 85 20.96 -3.18 -0.13
C LYS A 85 21.32 -2.62 -1.51
N VAL A 86 20.34 -2.02 -2.20
CA VAL A 86 20.52 -1.39 -3.51
C VAL A 86 21.26 -0.06 -3.34
N LYS A 87 22.29 0.17 -4.16
CA LYS A 87 22.99 1.46 -4.16
C LYS A 87 22.15 2.51 -4.91
N PRO A 88 22.06 3.76 -4.41
CA PRO A 88 21.31 4.83 -5.09
C PRO A 88 21.76 5.11 -6.52
N ASN A 89 23.00 4.78 -6.86
CA ASN A 89 23.66 5.14 -8.12
C ASN A 89 23.50 4.08 -9.23
N GLN A 90 22.51 3.19 -9.14
CA GLN A 90 22.27 2.14 -10.15
C GLN A 90 21.08 2.42 -11.08
N PHE A 91 20.53 3.64 -11.06
CA PHE A 91 19.45 4.06 -11.97
C PHE A 91 19.81 5.38 -12.65
#